data_AF-A0A8A3PKC2-F1
#
_entry.id   AF-A0A8A3PKC2-F1
#
_cell.length_a   1.000
_cell.length_b   1.000
_cell.length_c   1.000
_cell.angle_alpha   90.00
_cell.angle_beta   90.00
_cell.angle_gamma   90.00
#
_symmetry.space_group_name_H-M   'P 1'
#
loop_
_entity.id
_entity.type
_entity.pdbx_description
1 polymer ?
#
loop_
_entity_poly.entity_id
_entity_poly.type
_entity_poly.pdbx_seq_one_letter_code
_entity_poly.pdbx_strand_id
1 'polypeptide(L)'
;MSHTAPGNNDYDSSMDIDEGSVSISSGITEEQLDTGDVSVTILRDQVDSLTKIRSLRESDVLVLLTPVVVPVSRDVTDTSDPFECFGRSLAKRHAKVRHVPYTQRNGITSTHLGFIQRSHIIILCFVDRSGHQLQLEFAEILFAVGGQKPCIILVCGDGTNMQDSIPFPTVILTSGYTAEEMEAAAAVIFGEREPNPEVGLAILGSGRKEPVRPKLWAVDQWNESRDVSSVLKLWSDNFDARFSIDLEAFASLLRRPGYAKHYVVRDPRGDEVLGFCATYLSYVDQEGERLIASLAILIVGKIFRRQGIGLSLHNHAVGQLRSTRGVIRLQLGSTFPRLLFGPLHSLSQNLTADDEWFRRRGWTLNKKLQGQGQSVYDLILDFTKWNYWQIQQQEAFNYRQSVQGDMVEVLRLVEEASIKQGNMGWFDQYFALMNAPNVKDIVLCLEGDQIIATALTYTPSCGSSVSSNLPWAGRIGHDVGGVTCICVSPQKQELPIVPALLNACIKKLYRHGMRRMFLDGVAKDVDELKRLGFEEWARYRNVWKDT
;
A
#
# COMPACT_ATOMS: atom_id res chain seq x y z
N MET A 1 -30.91 37.04 56.19
CA MET A 1 -29.78 36.77 55.29
C MET A 1 -30.12 37.34 53.90
N SER A 2 -30.22 38.65 53.63
CA SER A 2 -29.66 39.89 54.21
C SER A 2 -28.15 40.06 54.03
N HIS A 3 -27.77 40.92 53.08
CA HIS A 3 -26.43 41.52 52.93
C HIS A 3 -26.15 42.57 54.02
N THR A 4 -24.87 42.83 54.30
CA THR A 4 -24.32 44.17 54.60
C THR A 4 -22.81 44.19 54.31
N ALA A 5 -22.26 45.39 54.03
CA ALA A 5 -20.83 45.64 53.82
C ALA A 5 -20.12 46.08 55.14
N PRO A 6 -18.80 46.37 55.15
CA PRO A 6 -18.23 47.64 54.63
C PRO A 6 -16.93 47.46 53.79
N GLY A 7 -16.27 48.47 53.21
CA GLY A 7 -16.59 49.92 53.07
C GLY A 7 -15.32 50.82 53.21
N ASN A 8 -15.26 51.92 52.44
CA ASN A 8 -14.28 53.04 52.51
C ASN A 8 -12.80 52.67 52.17
N ASN A 9 -11.89 53.53 51.68
CA ASN A 9 -11.86 54.97 51.27
C ASN A 9 -10.66 55.14 50.26
N ASP A 10 -10.14 56.29 49.75
CA ASP A 10 -10.28 57.75 49.99
C ASP A 10 -9.90 58.57 48.70
N TYR A 11 -9.70 59.90 48.80
CA TYR A 11 -9.28 60.88 47.75
C TYR A 11 -7.75 60.90 47.45
N ASP A 12 -7.11 61.73 46.58
CA ASP A 12 -7.52 62.95 45.85
C ASP A 12 -6.65 63.29 44.58
N SER A 13 -7.12 64.30 43.83
CA SER A 13 -6.60 65.14 42.72
C SER A 13 -5.08 65.27 42.40
N SER A 14 -4.78 65.36 41.08
CA SER A 14 -4.09 66.54 40.50
C SER A 14 -4.40 66.75 39.00
N MET A 15 -4.32 67.98 38.51
CA MET A 15 -4.45 68.39 37.09
C MET A 15 -3.16 69.04 36.57
N ASP A 16 -3.21 69.53 35.32
CA ASP A 16 -2.21 70.31 34.58
C ASP A 16 -0.96 69.51 34.11
N ILE A 17 -0.71 69.29 32.81
CA ILE A 17 -0.60 70.18 31.62
C ILE A 17 0.76 70.91 31.58
N ASP A 18 1.52 70.63 30.52
CA ASP A 18 2.57 71.50 29.97
C ASP A 18 2.47 71.45 28.43
N GLU A 19 2.86 72.53 27.74
CA GLU A 19 2.53 72.77 26.33
C GLU A 19 3.72 72.64 25.36
N GLY A 20 3.44 72.13 24.16
CA GLY A 20 4.23 72.42 22.96
C GLY A 20 4.69 71.20 22.15
N SER A 21 4.68 71.23 20.81
CA SER A 21 4.08 72.23 19.92
C SER A 21 3.85 71.67 18.50
N VAL A 22 2.75 72.13 17.87
CA VAL A 22 2.50 72.29 16.42
C VAL A 22 3.13 71.23 15.48
N SER A 23 2.34 70.39 14.80
CA SER A 23 1.63 70.84 13.58
C SER A 23 0.49 69.91 13.15
N ILE A 24 -0.54 70.49 12.53
CA ILE A 24 -1.69 69.77 11.96
C ILE A 24 -1.53 69.69 10.44
N SER A 25 -1.78 68.51 9.87
CA SER A 25 -2.17 68.35 8.46
C SER A 25 -3.36 67.40 8.41
N SER A 26 -4.47 67.83 7.82
CA SER A 26 -5.75 67.12 7.89
C SER A 26 -5.85 66.02 6.82
N GLY A 27 -5.52 64.79 7.20
CA GLY A 27 -5.79 63.61 6.38
C GLY A 27 -7.28 63.27 6.37
N ILE A 28 -8.03 63.84 5.42
CA ILE A 28 -9.28 63.24 4.94
C ILE A 28 -9.00 62.69 3.55
N THR A 29 -8.84 61.38 3.47
CA THR A 29 -8.90 60.61 2.23
C THR A 29 -9.78 59.41 2.54
N GLU A 30 -10.69 59.07 1.63
CA GLU A 30 -11.57 57.91 1.81
C GLU A 30 -10.71 56.64 1.91
N GLU A 31 -10.88 55.86 2.98
CA GLU A 31 -10.36 54.49 3.01
C GLU A 31 -11.09 53.70 1.92
N GLN A 32 -10.43 53.55 0.78
CA GLN A 32 -10.87 52.66 -0.27
C GLN A 32 -11.04 51.28 0.36
N LEU A 33 -12.27 50.74 0.31
CA LEU A 33 -12.53 49.34 0.64
C LEU A 33 -11.58 48.49 -0.20
N ASP A 34 -10.63 47.84 0.48
CA ASP A 34 -9.62 47.01 -0.16
C ASP A 34 -10.32 45.81 -0.81
N THR A 35 -10.54 45.90 -2.12
CA THR A 35 -11.14 44.85 -2.94
C THR A 35 -10.11 43.75 -3.15
N GLY A 36 -9.80 43.03 -2.08
CA GLY A 36 -8.81 41.95 -2.06
C GLY A 36 -9.09 40.96 -3.19
N ASP A 37 -8.10 40.79 -4.08
CA ASP A 37 -8.31 40.06 -5.33
C ASP A 37 -8.70 38.61 -5.05
N VAL A 38 -9.93 38.27 -5.44
CA VAL A 38 -10.57 36.97 -5.20
C VAL A 38 -9.81 35.89 -5.96
N SER A 39 -8.85 35.29 -5.25
CA SER A 39 -7.84 34.41 -5.82
C SER A 39 -8.36 33.00 -6.03
N VAL A 40 -8.34 32.56 -7.29
CA VAL A 40 -8.66 31.19 -7.71
C VAL A 40 -7.47 30.64 -8.47
N THR A 41 -6.88 29.57 -7.97
CA THR A 41 -5.65 28.98 -8.53
C THR A 41 -5.93 27.58 -9.06
N ILE A 42 -5.65 27.35 -10.35
CA ILE A 42 -5.66 26.00 -10.91
C ILE A 42 -4.33 25.33 -10.52
N LEU A 43 -4.34 24.56 -9.42
CA LEU A 43 -3.17 23.79 -8.97
C LEU A 43 -2.73 22.76 -10.02
N ARG A 44 -3.71 22.19 -10.76
CA ARG A 44 -3.48 21.30 -11.92
C ARG A 44 -4.78 21.04 -12.68
N ASP A 45 -4.70 20.99 -14.00
CA ASP A 45 -5.65 20.22 -14.82
C ASP A 45 -4.91 19.12 -15.58
N GLN A 46 -4.74 17.97 -14.93
CA GLN A 46 -4.39 16.72 -15.61
C GLN A 46 -5.68 16.08 -16.15
N VAL A 47 -5.58 15.32 -17.23
CA VAL A 47 -6.72 14.76 -17.99
C VAL A 47 -7.67 15.79 -18.61
N ASP A 48 -7.36 17.08 -18.52
CA ASP A 48 -7.92 18.16 -19.33
C ASP A 48 -9.46 18.30 -19.10
N SER A 49 -9.87 18.22 -17.83
CA SER A 49 -11.28 18.27 -17.41
C SER A 49 -11.89 19.66 -17.62
N LEU A 50 -11.09 20.73 -17.59
CA LEU A 50 -11.55 22.10 -17.88
C LEU A 50 -11.92 22.25 -19.35
N THR A 51 -11.20 21.62 -20.27
CA THR A 51 -11.61 21.56 -21.69
C THR A 51 -12.93 20.80 -21.85
N LYS A 52 -13.18 19.79 -21.01
CA LYS A 52 -14.37 18.93 -21.08
C LYS A 52 -15.62 19.55 -20.44
N ILE A 53 -15.48 20.34 -19.38
CA ILE A 53 -16.62 21.13 -18.83
C ILE A 53 -17.02 22.26 -19.77
N ARG A 54 -16.05 22.89 -20.45
CA ARG A 54 -16.24 23.94 -21.46
C ARG A 54 -16.81 23.42 -22.79
N SER A 55 -16.94 22.11 -22.97
CA SER A 55 -17.50 21.45 -24.15
C SER A 55 -18.69 20.52 -23.84
N LEU A 56 -19.34 20.73 -22.70
CA LEU A 56 -20.62 20.06 -22.38
C LEU A 56 -21.69 20.41 -23.41
N ARG A 57 -22.52 19.43 -23.74
CA ARG A 57 -23.77 19.64 -24.49
C ARG A 57 -24.88 19.97 -23.51
N GLU A 58 -25.90 20.70 -23.93
CA GLU A 58 -27.12 20.98 -23.15
C GLU A 58 -27.78 19.70 -22.59
N SER A 59 -27.58 18.56 -23.26
CA SER A 59 -28.05 17.24 -22.83
C SER A 59 -27.41 16.74 -21.53
N ASP A 60 -26.15 17.10 -21.29
CA ASP A 60 -25.24 16.45 -20.36
C ASP A 60 -25.49 16.91 -18.92
N VAL A 61 -25.13 16.11 -17.92
CA VAL A 61 -25.46 16.41 -16.50
C VAL A 61 -24.20 16.67 -15.69
N LEU A 62 -24.10 17.85 -15.07
CA LEU A 62 -23.08 18.18 -14.10
C LEU A 62 -23.60 17.83 -12.69
N VAL A 63 -22.87 17.00 -11.96
CA VAL A 63 -23.14 16.78 -10.52
C VAL A 63 -22.13 17.57 -9.70
N LEU A 64 -22.63 18.41 -8.79
CA LEU A 64 -21.86 19.14 -7.80
C LEU A 64 -22.05 18.45 -6.45
N LEU A 65 -20.96 17.96 -5.85
CA LEU A 65 -20.91 17.35 -4.53
C LEU A 65 -20.22 18.30 -3.55
N THR A 66 -20.91 18.73 -2.49
CA THR A 66 -20.38 19.72 -1.54
C THR A 66 -20.49 19.24 -0.10
N PRO A 67 -19.53 19.57 0.78
CA PRO A 67 -19.62 19.21 2.18
C PRO A 67 -20.62 20.11 2.89
N VAL A 68 -21.49 19.53 3.73
CA VAL A 68 -22.29 20.29 4.70
C VAL A 68 -21.34 20.91 5.72
N VAL A 69 -21.18 22.23 5.65
CA VAL A 69 -20.34 23.04 6.52
C VAL A 69 -21.15 24.23 7.06
N VAL A 70 -20.58 24.95 8.04
CA VAL A 70 -21.16 26.18 8.59
C VAL A 70 -21.10 27.28 7.51
N PRO A 71 -22.14 28.13 7.36
CA PRO A 71 -22.08 29.30 6.48
C PRO A 71 -20.92 30.26 6.79
N VAL A 72 -20.53 31.06 5.80
CA VAL A 72 -19.51 32.12 5.96
C VAL A 72 -20.11 33.39 6.62
N SER A 73 -21.42 33.43 6.82
CA SER A 73 -22.11 34.51 7.51
C SER A 73 -21.62 34.69 8.95
N ARG A 74 -21.63 35.94 9.43
CA ARG A 74 -21.38 36.26 10.84
C ARG A 74 -22.63 36.09 11.72
N ASP A 75 -23.78 35.77 11.11
CA ASP A 75 -25.01 35.44 11.82
C ASP A 75 -25.01 33.96 12.24
N VAL A 76 -25.06 33.72 13.55
CA VAL A 76 -25.05 32.37 14.15
C VAL A 76 -26.38 31.63 13.92
N THR A 77 -27.42 32.31 13.43
CA THR A 77 -28.70 31.71 13.03
C THR A 77 -28.78 31.33 11.54
N ASP A 78 -27.76 31.67 10.74
CA ASP A 78 -27.70 31.26 9.34
C ASP A 78 -27.57 29.73 9.21
N THR A 79 -28.50 29.15 8.48
CA THR A 79 -28.63 27.70 8.22
C THR A 79 -28.79 27.40 6.73
N SER A 80 -28.44 28.36 5.86
CA SER A 80 -28.35 28.17 4.41
C SER A 80 -27.29 27.13 4.01
N ASP A 81 -27.37 26.60 2.78
CA ASP A 81 -26.26 25.83 2.21
C ASP A 81 -25.19 26.82 1.69
N PRO A 82 -23.99 26.89 2.29
CA PRO A 82 -22.95 27.82 1.84
C PRO A 82 -22.57 27.65 0.36
N PHE A 83 -22.71 26.44 -0.19
CA PHE A 83 -22.42 26.16 -1.60
C PHE A 83 -23.61 26.35 -2.54
N GLU A 84 -24.79 26.79 -2.06
CA GLU A 84 -25.92 27.15 -2.94
C GLU A 84 -25.50 28.26 -3.93
N CYS A 85 -24.66 29.20 -3.48
CA CYS A 85 -24.08 30.22 -4.35
C CYS A 85 -23.30 29.59 -5.52
N PHE A 86 -22.47 28.56 -5.27
CA PHE A 86 -21.72 27.85 -6.30
C PHE A 86 -22.64 27.05 -7.23
N GLY A 87 -23.64 26.35 -6.68
CA GLY A 87 -24.65 25.64 -7.46
C GLY A 87 -25.39 26.58 -8.43
N ARG A 88 -25.75 27.79 -7.97
CA ARG A 88 -26.33 28.85 -8.80
C ARG A 88 -25.34 29.40 -9.83
N SER A 89 -24.10 29.68 -9.47
CA SER A 89 -23.07 30.20 -10.38
C SER A 89 -22.70 29.23 -11.51
N LEU A 90 -22.72 27.92 -11.23
CA LEU A 90 -22.60 26.88 -12.27
C LEU A 90 -23.88 26.79 -13.12
N ALA A 91 -25.07 26.93 -12.52
CA ALA A 91 -26.35 26.85 -13.23
C ALA A 91 -26.58 28.02 -14.22
N LYS A 92 -25.94 29.18 -14.00
CA LYS A 92 -25.88 30.27 -14.99
C LYS A 92 -25.21 29.85 -16.31
N ARG A 93 -24.27 28.89 -16.23
CA ARG A 93 -23.36 28.49 -17.32
C ARG A 93 -23.73 27.15 -17.95
N HIS A 94 -24.38 26.26 -17.19
CA HIS A 94 -24.90 25.00 -17.68
C HIS A 94 -26.27 24.66 -17.07
N ALA A 95 -27.29 24.49 -17.91
CA ALA A 95 -28.68 24.33 -17.45
C ALA A 95 -28.96 23.05 -16.63
N LYS A 96 -28.07 22.04 -16.67
CA LYS A 96 -28.26 20.73 -16.02
C LYS A 96 -27.26 20.46 -14.89
N VAL A 97 -27.16 21.41 -13.95
CA VAL A 97 -26.50 21.18 -12.65
C VAL A 97 -27.40 20.35 -11.73
N ARG A 98 -26.78 19.46 -10.94
CA ARG A 98 -27.37 18.71 -9.83
C ARG A 98 -26.46 18.81 -8.62
N HIS A 99 -26.76 19.77 -7.77
CA HIS A 99 -26.10 19.99 -6.48
C HIS A 99 -26.64 18.99 -5.45
N VAL A 100 -25.75 18.26 -4.79
CA VAL A 100 -26.07 17.20 -3.82
C VAL A 100 -25.08 17.30 -2.64
N PRO A 101 -25.50 17.80 -1.47
CA PRO A 101 -24.61 17.96 -0.33
C PRO A 101 -24.40 16.64 0.43
N TYR A 102 -23.16 16.40 0.88
CA TYR A 102 -22.75 15.23 1.67
C TYR A 102 -22.28 15.66 3.08
N THR A 103 -22.46 14.80 4.09
CA THR A 103 -22.01 15.10 5.46
C THR A 103 -20.73 14.33 5.80
N GLN A 104 -19.87 14.91 6.64
CA GLN A 104 -18.63 14.26 7.11
C GLN A 104 -18.88 12.89 7.77
N ARG A 105 -20.05 12.69 8.40
CA ARG A 105 -20.44 11.45 9.08
C ARG A 105 -20.87 10.34 8.11
N ASN A 106 -21.51 10.68 6.99
CA ASN A 106 -22.16 9.71 6.10
C ASN A 106 -21.45 9.56 4.75
N GLY A 107 -20.61 10.53 4.36
CA GLY A 107 -19.84 10.51 3.12
C GLY A 107 -20.68 10.32 1.86
N ILE A 108 -20.11 9.63 0.88
CA ILE A 108 -20.75 9.31 -0.41
C ILE A 108 -21.69 8.11 -0.25
N THR A 109 -22.94 8.38 0.11
CA THR A 109 -24.00 7.34 0.24
C THR A 109 -24.52 6.83 -1.11
N SER A 110 -25.30 5.76 -1.09
CA SER A 110 -25.96 5.18 -2.28
C SER A 110 -26.79 6.18 -3.10
N THR A 111 -27.41 7.17 -2.46
CA THR A 111 -28.11 8.28 -3.13
C THR A 111 -27.16 9.08 -4.02
N HIS A 112 -25.97 9.42 -3.52
CA HIS A 112 -24.93 10.11 -4.28
C HIS A 112 -24.44 9.25 -5.44
N LEU A 113 -24.23 7.94 -5.22
CA LEU A 113 -23.83 7.00 -6.28
C LEU A 113 -24.85 7.00 -7.44
N GLY A 114 -26.15 7.09 -7.14
CA GLY A 114 -27.19 7.22 -8.17
C GLY A 114 -27.07 8.49 -9.01
N PHE A 115 -26.70 9.63 -8.41
CA PHE A 115 -26.41 10.86 -9.16
C PHE A 115 -25.11 10.74 -9.97
N ILE A 116 -24.04 10.21 -9.36
CA ILE A 116 -22.73 9.96 -9.99
C ILE A 116 -22.88 9.04 -11.22
N GLN A 117 -23.71 7.99 -11.15
CA GLN A 117 -23.98 7.10 -12.28
C GLN A 117 -24.69 7.81 -13.45
N ARG A 118 -25.59 8.77 -13.17
CA ARG A 118 -26.34 9.54 -14.18
C ARG A 118 -25.63 10.82 -14.65
N SER A 119 -24.57 11.25 -13.98
CA SER A 119 -23.76 12.41 -14.38
C SER A 119 -23.01 12.16 -15.69
N HIS A 120 -22.54 13.23 -16.31
CA HIS A 120 -21.56 13.23 -17.40
C HIS A 120 -20.23 13.81 -16.94
N ILE A 121 -20.27 14.77 -16.01
CA ILE A 121 -19.13 15.39 -15.34
C ILE A 121 -19.44 15.60 -13.86
N ILE A 122 -18.39 15.67 -13.03
CA ILE A 122 -18.51 15.81 -11.58
C ILE A 122 -17.58 16.93 -11.07
N ILE A 123 -18.09 17.73 -10.15
CA ILE A 123 -17.29 18.62 -9.30
C ILE A 123 -17.47 18.13 -7.85
N LEU A 124 -16.37 17.88 -7.14
CA LEU A 124 -16.37 17.53 -5.72
C LEU A 124 -15.60 18.59 -4.94
N CYS A 125 -16.30 19.31 -4.08
CA CYS A 125 -15.71 20.31 -3.19
C CYS A 125 -15.22 19.65 -1.90
N PHE A 126 -14.11 20.18 -1.36
CA PHE A 126 -13.68 20.00 0.01
C PHE A 126 -13.47 21.39 0.65
N VAL A 127 -13.60 21.47 1.97
CA VAL A 127 -13.24 22.65 2.76
C VAL A 127 -12.08 22.25 3.65
N ASP A 128 -10.95 22.96 3.52
CA ASP A 128 -9.81 22.79 4.42
C ASP A 128 -10.06 23.56 5.73
N ARG A 129 -9.62 22.99 6.84
CA ARG A 129 -9.88 23.51 8.19
C ARG A 129 -8.68 23.23 9.08
N SER A 130 -8.18 24.26 9.75
CA SER A 130 -7.03 24.17 10.66
C SER A 130 -7.23 23.08 11.71
N GLY A 131 -6.32 22.10 11.73
CA GLY A 131 -6.38 20.96 12.64
C GLY A 131 -7.33 19.83 12.23
N HIS A 132 -7.85 19.80 10.99
CA HIS A 132 -8.62 18.67 10.46
C HIS A 132 -7.99 18.15 9.16
N GLN A 133 -7.93 16.83 8.98
CA GLN A 133 -7.41 16.23 7.75
C GLN A 133 -8.50 16.15 6.67
N LEU A 134 -8.19 16.59 5.45
CA LEU A 134 -9.06 16.42 4.29
C LEU A 134 -9.39 14.93 4.06
N GLN A 135 -10.68 14.59 4.03
CA GLN A 135 -11.18 13.21 3.87
C GLN A 135 -11.19 12.78 2.40
N LEU A 136 -10.00 12.73 1.79
CA LEU A 136 -9.79 12.43 0.38
C LEU A 136 -10.28 11.02 -0.05
N GLU A 137 -10.52 10.13 0.91
CA GLU A 137 -11.17 8.82 0.72
C GLU A 137 -12.51 8.91 -0.02
N PHE A 138 -13.27 10.00 0.17
CA PHE A 138 -14.52 10.23 -0.58
C PHE A 138 -14.29 10.47 -2.07
N ALA A 139 -13.16 11.08 -2.44
CA ALA A 139 -12.76 11.20 -3.84
C ALA A 139 -12.22 9.87 -4.40
N GLU A 140 -11.58 9.01 -3.59
CA GLU A 140 -11.21 7.66 -4.03
C GLU A 140 -12.45 6.81 -4.37
N ILE A 141 -13.51 6.87 -3.54
CA ILE A 141 -14.81 6.25 -3.83
C ILE A 141 -15.42 6.85 -5.11
N LEU A 142 -15.32 8.17 -5.30
CA LEU A 142 -15.82 8.87 -6.48
C LEU A 142 -15.11 8.42 -7.77
N PHE A 143 -13.78 8.29 -7.77
CA PHE A 143 -13.03 7.79 -8.92
C PHE A 143 -13.27 6.29 -9.17
N ALA A 144 -13.52 5.49 -8.13
CA ALA A 144 -13.87 4.07 -8.27
C ALA A 144 -15.25 3.85 -8.92
N VAL A 145 -16.26 4.67 -8.62
CA VAL A 145 -17.65 4.49 -9.13
C VAL A 145 -17.97 5.41 -10.32
N GLY A 146 -17.26 6.52 -10.50
CA GLY A 146 -17.46 7.48 -11.59
C GLY A 146 -16.96 7.01 -12.96
N GLY A 147 -16.06 6.01 -13.01
CA GLY A 147 -15.49 5.49 -14.25
C GLY A 147 -14.57 6.51 -14.94
N GLN A 148 -14.69 6.67 -16.26
CA GLN A 148 -13.88 7.61 -17.05
C GLN A 148 -14.46 9.03 -17.14
N LYS A 149 -15.44 9.39 -16.30
CA LYS A 149 -16.06 10.72 -16.31
C LYS A 149 -15.06 11.78 -15.82
N PRO A 150 -15.05 13.00 -16.39
CA PRO A 150 -14.21 14.08 -15.87
C PRO A 150 -14.64 14.44 -14.45
N CYS A 151 -13.66 14.68 -13.58
CA CYS A 151 -13.87 14.97 -12.18
C CYS A 151 -12.94 16.09 -11.73
N ILE A 152 -13.52 17.22 -11.33
CA ILE A 152 -12.81 18.39 -10.80
C ILE A 152 -12.88 18.35 -9.29
N ILE A 153 -11.73 18.42 -8.62
CA ILE A 153 -11.67 18.63 -7.18
C ILE A 153 -11.52 20.13 -6.92
N LEU A 154 -12.43 20.72 -6.13
CA LEU A 154 -12.33 22.09 -5.65
C LEU A 154 -11.98 22.05 -4.16
N VAL A 155 -10.99 22.83 -3.72
CA VAL A 155 -10.60 22.90 -2.30
C VAL A 155 -10.63 24.34 -1.83
N CYS A 156 -11.45 24.58 -0.80
CA CYS A 156 -11.73 25.90 -0.26
C CYS A 156 -11.04 26.07 1.09
N GLY A 157 -10.01 26.90 1.18
CA GLY A 157 -9.21 27.15 2.40
C GLY A 157 -7.77 27.55 2.12
N ASP A 158 -6.95 27.64 3.17
CA ASP A 158 -5.52 27.97 3.08
C ASP A 158 -4.69 26.80 2.50
N GLY A 159 -4.75 26.65 1.18
CA GLY A 159 -4.08 25.59 0.42
C GLY A 159 -2.55 25.71 0.32
N THR A 160 -1.91 26.66 1.00
CA THR A 160 -0.46 26.97 0.89
C THR A 160 0.45 25.76 1.14
N ASN A 161 0.00 24.80 1.96
CA ASN A 161 0.75 23.60 2.32
C ASN A 161 0.28 22.31 1.61
N MET A 162 -0.69 22.39 0.68
CA MET A 162 -1.41 21.22 0.14
C MET A 162 -0.98 20.76 -1.27
N GLN A 163 0.06 21.35 -1.88
CA GLN A 163 0.41 21.07 -3.29
C GLN A 163 0.80 19.60 -3.56
N ASP A 164 1.50 18.95 -2.62
CA ASP A 164 1.98 17.56 -2.73
C ASP A 164 1.03 16.51 -2.11
N SER A 165 0.00 16.93 -1.35
CA SER A 165 -0.84 16.01 -0.56
C SER A 165 -2.10 15.52 -1.29
N ILE A 166 -2.55 16.22 -2.35
CA ILE A 166 -3.82 15.96 -3.03
C ILE A 166 -3.58 15.20 -4.35
N PRO A 167 -3.83 13.87 -4.43
CA PRO A 167 -3.35 13.02 -5.52
C PRO A 167 -4.27 12.98 -6.77
N PHE A 168 -5.12 14.00 -6.95
CA PHE A 168 -6.16 14.01 -7.98
C PHE A 168 -5.75 14.78 -9.25
N PRO A 169 -6.30 14.43 -10.43
CA PRO A 169 -5.81 14.93 -11.71
C PRO A 169 -6.15 16.41 -11.94
N THR A 170 -7.41 16.80 -11.75
CA THR A 170 -7.85 18.20 -11.83
C THR A 170 -8.14 18.72 -10.42
N VAL A 171 -7.39 19.74 -9.98
CA VAL A 171 -7.53 20.39 -8.67
C VAL A 171 -7.50 21.90 -8.84
N ILE A 172 -8.50 22.57 -8.26
CA ILE A 172 -8.64 24.02 -8.18
C ILE A 172 -8.66 24.40 -6.70
N LEU A 173 -8.01 25.51 -6.35
CA LEU A 173 -7.96 26.05 -5.00
C LEU A 173 -8.68 27.41 -4.97
N THR A 174 -9.41 27.67 -3.89
CA THR A 174 -9.92 28.99 -3.49
C THR A 174 -9.57 29.25 -2.03
N SER A 175 -9.36 30.51 -1.65
CA SER A 175 -9.10 30.91 -0.24
C SER A 175 -10.22 30.51 0.72
N GLY A 176 -11.46 30.43 0.21
CA GLY A 176 -12.68 30.17 0.96
C GLY A 176 -13.83 29.79 0.03
N TYR A 177 -15.06 29.98 0.51
CA TYR A 177 -16.31 29.60 -0.15
C TYR A 177 -17.41 30.68 0.01
N THR A 178 -17.01 31.94 -0.03
CA THR A 178 -17.94 33.07 -0.21
C THR A 178 -18.62 33.03 -1.58
N ALA A 179 -19.72 33.77 -1.74
CA ALA A 179 -20.41 33.88 -3.02
C ALA A 179 -19.51 34.43 -4.15
N GLU A 180 -18.57 35.32 -3.83
CA GLU A 180 -17.63 35.91 -4.78
C GLU A 180 -16.54 34.91 -5.21
N GLU A 181 -15.97 34.17 -4.25
CA GLU A 181 -15.02 33.08 -4.53
C GLU A 181 -15.64 31.95 -5.35
N MET A 182 -16.91 31.62 -5.09
CA MET A 182 -17.62 30.57 -5.81
C MET A 182 -18.09 31.02 -7.21
N GLU A 183 -18.44 32.30 -7.39
CA GLU A 183 -18.66 32.87 -8.72
C GLU A 183 -17.35 32.92 -9.52
N ALA A 184 -16.24 33.34 -8.91
CA ALA A 184 -14.92 33.33 -9.53
C ALA A 184 -14.46 31.90 -9.88
N ALA A 185 -14.69 30.92 -9.01
CA ALA A 185 -14.40 29.52 -9.28
C ALA A 185 -15.21 29.00 -10.48
N ALA A 186 -16.50 29.32 -10.56
CA ALA A 186 -17.34 28.96 -11.70
C ALA A 186 -16.84 29.64 -13.00
N ALA A 187 -16.46 30.92 -12.96
CA ALA A 187 -15.88 31.63 -14.10
C ALA A 187 -14.56 31.01 -14.58
N VAL A 188 -13.64 30.66 -13.67
CA VAL A 188 -12.37 29.99 -14.01
C VAL A 188 -12.61 28.58 -14.57
N ILE A 189 -13.57 27.83 -14.01
CA ILE A 189 -13.96 26.50 -14.50
C ILE A 189 -14.42 26.58 -15.97
N PHE A 190 -15.29 27.54 -16.30
CA PHE A 190 -15.80 27.73 -17.67
C PHE A 190 -14.89 28.58 -18.58
N GLY A 191 -13.81 29.15 -18.06
CA GLY A 191 -12.82 29.89 -18.86
C GLY A 191 -13.20 31.34 -19.18
N GLU A 192 -14.06 31.93 -18.36
CA GLU A 192 -14.50 33.33 -18.44
C GLU A 192 -13.58 34.28 -17.64
N ARG A 193 -12.82 33.74 -16.68
CA ARG A 193 -11.81 34.44 -15.88
C ARG A 193 -10.51 33.63 -15.91
N GLU A 194 -9.37 34.32 -16.04
CA GLU A 194 -8.04 33.70 -15.90
C GLU A 194 -7.74 33.42 -14.41
N PRO A 195 -7.03 32.32 -14.08
CA PRO A 195 -6.61 32.02 -12.71
C PRO A 195 -5.49 32.97 -12.24
N ASN A 196 -5.35 33.12 -10.93
CA ASN A 196 -4.23 33.90 -10.36
C ASN A 196 -2.90 33.15 -10.61
N PRO A 197 -1.87 33.79 -11.22
CA PRO A 197 -0.58 33.17 -11.51
C PRO A 197 0.32 32.91 -10.28
N GLU A 198 0.04 33.52 -9.12
CA GLU A 198 0.86 33.30 -7.93
C GLU A 198 0.77 31.85 -7.43
N VAL A 199 1.92 31.32 -7.00
CA VAL A 199 2.16 29.90 -6.65
C VAL A 199 1.90 28.89 -7.78
N GLY A 200 1.95 29.31 -9.06
CA GLY A 200 1.89 28.43 -10.24
C GLY A 200 3.11 28.46 -11.17
N LEU A 201 3.82 29.59 -11.30
CA LEU A 201 4.75 29.84 -12.41
C LEU A 201 6.21 30.11 -11.97
N ALA A 202 6.89 29.07 -11.51
CA ALA A 202 8.36 29.04 -11.40
C ALA A 202 8.95 27.94 -12.28
N ILE A 203 10.00 28.28 -13.05
CA ILE A 203 10.71 27.43 -14.04
C ILE A 203 10.07 27.42 -15.45
N LEU A 204 10.02 28.60 -16.09
CA LEU A 204 10.26 28.72 -17.53
C LEU A 204 11.70 29.22 -17.76
N GLY A 205 12.67 28.35 -17.47
CA GLY A 205 14.09 28.65 -17.60
C GLY A 205 14.98 27.58 -16.93
N SER A 206 15.96 27.07 -17.68
CA SER A 206 16.96 26.08 -17.22
C SER A 206 16.43 24.70 -16.76
N GLY A 207 16.22 23.81 -17.74
CA GLY A 207 16.71 22.43 -17.66
C GLY A 207 16.05 21.43 -16.69
N ARG A 208 14.95 21.75 -16.01
CA ARG A 208 14.20 20.77 -15.20
C ARG A 208 13.09 20.12 -16.03
N LYS A 209 12.99 18.79 -15.93
CA LYS A 209 12.02 17.97 -16.66
C LYS A 209 10.62 18.15 -16.07
N GLU A 210 9.62 18.21 -16.93
CA GLU A 210 8.20 18.18 -16.56
C GLU A 210 7.89 17.00 -15.62
N PRO A 211 6.93 17.15 -14.68
CA PRO A 211 6.37 16.03 -13.93
C PRO A 211 5.50 15.17 -14.87
N VAL A 212 6.15 14.29 -15.64
CA VAL A 212 5.53 13.40 -16.63
C VAL A 212 4.30 12.71 -16.05
N ARG A 213 3.11 13.06 -16.55
CA ARG A 213 1.85 12.35 -16.23
C ARG A 213 2.09 10.84 -16.46
N PRO A 214 1.90 9.95 -15.47
CA PRO A 214 2.13 8.53 -15.66
C PRO A 214 1.12 7.99 -16.68
N LYS A 215 1.57 7.79 -17.92
CA LYS A 215 0.79 7.18 -19.00
C LYS A 215 0.10 5.91 -18.50
N LEU A 216 -1.19 5.77 -18.78
CA LEU A 216 -1.89 4.50 -18.61
C LEU A 216 -1.46 3.55 -19.72
N TRP A 217 -1.08 2.33 -19.36
CA TRP A 217 -0.69 1.30 -20.32
C TRP A 217 -1.74 0.19 -20.36
N ALA A 218 -1.91 -0.41 -21.53
CA ALA A 218 -2.65 -1.66 -21.65
C ALA A 218 -1.94 -2.73 -20.81
N VAL A 219 -2.71 -3.41 -19.95
CA VAL A 219 -2.25 -4.51 -19.11
C VAL A 219 -2.90 -5.78 -19.63
N ASP A 220 -2.08 -6.66 -20.20
CA ASP A 220 -2.51 -7.94 -20.73
C ASP A 220 -2.25 -9.05 -19.72
N GLN A 221 -3.00 -10.15 -19.86
CA GLN A 221 -2.63 -11.40 -19.20
C GLN A 221 -1.35 -11.97 -19.83
N TRP A 222 -0.45 -12.45 -18.98
CA TRP A 222 0.78 -13.13 -19.35
C TRP A 222 0.49 -14.49 -20.01
N ASN A 223 1.20 -14.78 -21.09
CA ASN A 223 1.19 -16.06 -21.80
C ASN A 223 2.59 -16.67 -21.78
N GLU A 224 2.74 -17.88 -21.22
CA GLU A 224 4.05 -18.52 -21.05
C GLU A 224 4.84 -18.62 -22.38
N SER A 225 4.23 -19.19 -23.43
CA SER A 225 4.85 -19.43 -24.74
C SER A 225 5.37 -18.17 -25.46
N ARG A 226 4.83 -16.98 -25.16
CA ARG A 226 5.30 -15.70 -25.69
C ARG A 226 6.23 -14.97 -24.71
N ASP A 227 5.77 -14.83 -23.47
CA ASP A 227 6.27 -13.81 -22.56
C ASP A 227 7.39 -14.31 -21.65
N VAL A 228 7.56 -15.63 -21.44
CA VAL A 228 8.45 -16.17 -20.38
C VAL A 228 9.91 -15.75 -20.53
N SER A 229 10.47 -15.78 -21.75
CA SER A 229 11.86 -15.36 -22.01
C SER A 229 12.06 -13.85 -21.81
N SER A 230 11.07 -13.04 -22.23
CA SER A 230 11.08 -11.59 -22.05
C SER A 230 10.96 -11.20 -20.57
N VAL A 231 10.14 -11.92 -19.80
CA VAL A 231 10.02 -11.72 -18.35
C VAL A 231 11.27 -12.22 -17.60
N LEU A 232 11.91 -13.29 -18.04
CA LEU A 232 13.19 -13.73 -17.45
C LEU A 232 14.32 -12.72 -17.70
N LYS A 233 14.43 -12.19 -18.94
CA LYS A 233 15.33 -11.07 -19.24
C LYS A 233 15.04 -9.90 -18.30
N LEU A 234 13.77 -9.51 -18.18
CA LEU A 234 13.33 -8.44 -17.29
C LEU A 234 13.66 -8.72 -15.81
N TRP A 235 13.61 -9.96 -15.34
CA TRP A 235 14.06 -10.35 -14.00
C TRP A 235 15.56 -10.13 -13.84
N SER A 236 16.39 -10.74 -14.70
CA SER A 236 17.84 -10.64 -14.67
C SER A 236 18.36 -9.20 -14.84
N ASP A 237 17.68 -8.38 -15.66
CA ASP A 237 18.00 -6.96 -15.85
C ASP A 237 17.68 -6.10 -14.60
N ASN A 238 16.89 -6.59 -13.64
CA ASN A 238 16.40 -5.79 -12.51
C ASN A 238 16.86 -6.28 -11.12
N PHE A 239 17.19 -7.56 -10.95
CA PHE A 239 17.64 -8.15 -9.68
C PHE A 239 19.16 -8.38 -9.63
N ASP A 240 19.67 -8.64 -8.43
CA ASP A 240 21.06 -9.06 -8.22
C ASP A 240 21.26 -10.52 -8.68
N ALA A 241 22.46 -10.85 -9.16
CA ALA A 241 22.81 -12.18 -9.68
C ALA A 241 22.57 -13.33 -8.68
N ARG A 242 22.51 -13.05 -7.37
CA ARG A 242 22.10 -14.01 -6.34
C ARG A 242 20.68 -14.57 -6.50
N PHE A 243 19.81 -13.84 -7.17
CA PHE A 243 18.45 -14.25 -7.52
C PHE A 243 18.37 -14.79 -8.96
N SER A 244 19.51 -15.14 -9.56
CA SER A 244 19.56 -15.76 -10.88
C SER A 244 18.84 -17.12 -10.89
N ILE A 245 18.11 -17.36 -11.97
CA ILE A 245 17.28 -18.53 -12.18
C ILE A 245 17.24 -18.85 -13.68
N ASP A 246 17.18 -20.14 -14.03
CA ASP A 246 17.05 -20.55 -15.42
C ASP A 246 15.59 -20.50 -15.90
N LEU A 247 15.40 -20.63 -17.22
CA LEU A 247 14.11 -20.51 -17.87
C LEU A 247 13.11 -21.60 -17.45
N GLU A 248 13.58 -22.82 -17.18
CA GLU A 248 12.73 -23.96 -16.80
C GLU A 248 12.22 -23.80 -15.36
N ALA A 249 13.11 -23.49 -14.43
CA ALA A 249 12.76 -23.23 -13.04
C ALA A 249 11.88 -21.97 -12.90
N PHE A 250 12.15 -20.92 -13.68
CA PHE A 250 11.33 -19.71 -13.68
C PHE A 250 9.93 -19.97 -14.26
N ALA A 251 9.82 -20.67 -15.39
CA ALA A 251 8.53 -21.11 -15.93
C ALA A 251 7.76 -21.98 -14.93
N SER A 252 8.44 -22.94 -14.29
CA SER A 252 7.84 -23.83 -13.27
C SER A 252 7.29 -23.08 -12.05
N LEU A 253 7.93 -21.99 -11.61
CA LEU A 253 7.39 -21.15 -10.54
C LEU A 253 6.12 -20.42 -10.97
N LEU A 254 6.13 -19.79 -12.15
CA LEU A 254 4.98 -19.04 -12.68
C LEU A 254 3.78 -19.93 -13.06
N ARG A 255 4.03 -21.14 -13.57
CA ARG A 255 3.00 -22.05 -14.11
C ARG A 255 2.18 -22.74 -13.02
N ARG A 256 1.24 -22.02 -12.40
CA ARG A 256 0.30 -22.55 -11.38
C ARG A 256 -1.16 -22.48 -11.87
N PRO A 257 -1.65 -23.47 -12.64
CA PRO A 257 -3.03 -23.45 -13.13
C PRO A 257 -4.03 -23.37 -11.97
N GLY A 258 -5.08 -22.54 -12.12
CA GLY A 258 -6.07 -22.24 -11.09
C GLY A 258 -5.63 -21.20 -10.04
N TYR A 259 -4.34 -21.15 -9.71
CA TYR A 259 -3.81 -20.33 -8.60
C TYR A 259 -3.01 -19.10 -9.04
N ALA A 260 -2.42 -19.10 -10.24
CA ALA A 260 -1.69 -17.97 -10.82
C ALA A 260 -2.53 -17.23 -11.86
N LYS A 261 -2.45 -15.89 -11.85
CA LYS A 261 -2.92 -15.04 -12.95
C LYS A 261 -2.01 -13.83 -13.11
N HIS A 262 -0.96 -13.97 -13.94
CA HIS A 262 0.08 -12.96 -14.09
C HIS A 262 -0.23 -11.96 -15.21
N TYR A 263 0.38 -10.78 -15.14
CA TYR A 263 0.10 -9.68 -16.06
C TYR A 263 1.38 -9.01 -16.58
N VAL A 264 1.28 -8.42 -17.77
CA VAL A 264 2.38 -7.73 -18.45
C VAL A 264 1.91 -6.45 -19.14
N VAL A 265 2.88 -5.56 -19.38
CA VAL A 265 2.77 -4.40 -20.27
C VAL A 265 3.84 -4.55 -21.34
N ARG A 266 3.47 -4.39 -22.61
CA ARG A 266 4.40 -4.43 -23.77
C ARG A 266 4.53 -3.05 -24.44
N ASP A 267 5.49 -2.86 -25.33
CA ASP A 267 5.53 -1.66 -26.17
C ASP A 267 4.42 -1.74 -27.24
N PRO A 268 3.57 -0.70 -27.40
CA PRO A 268 2.59 -0.66 -28.50
C PRO A 268 3.20 -0.78 -29.92
N ARG A 269 4.53 -0.69 -30.06
CA ARG A 269 5.28 -0.78 -31.32
C ARG A 269 6.06 -2.10 -31.46
N GLY A 270 6.07 -2.98 -30.45
CA GLY A 270 6.82 -4.23 -30.48
C GLY A 270 6.58 -5.09 -29.24
N ASP A 271 6.47 -6.41 -29.42
CA ASP A 271 5.98 -7.38 -28.41
C ASP A 271 6.97 -7.65 -27.24
N GLU A 272 7.91 -6.72 -26.97
CA GLU A 272 8.80 -6.79 -25.80
C GLU A 272 8.06 -6.38 -24.52
N VAL A 273 8.26 -7.16 -23.45
CA VAL A 273 7.65 -6.92 -22.13
C VAL A 273 8.43 -5.83 -21.38
N LEU A 274 7.80 -4.67 -21.21
CA LEU A 274 8.36 -3.50 -20.50
C LEU A 274 8.15 -3.56 -18.98
N GLY A 275 7.15 -4.32 -18.54
CA GLY A 275 6.83 -4.54 -17.13
C GLY A 275 6.00 -5.80 -16.92
N PHE A 276 6.12 -6.39 -15.74
CA PHE A 276 5.50 -7.67 -15.35
C PHE A 276 5.03 -7.61 -13.89
N CYS A 277 3.94 -8.30 -13.57
CA CYS A 277 3.67 -8.71 -12.19
C CYS A 277 3.16 -10.15 -12.11
N ALA A 278 3.66 -10.89 -11.12
CA ALA A 278 3.16 -12.21 -10.78
C ALA A 278 2.18 -12.09 -9.61
N THR A 279 1.09 -12.85 -9.66
CA THR A 279 0.15 -13.00 -8.55
C THR A 279 -0.20 -14.45 -8.32
N TYR A 280 -0.42 -14.82 -7.05
CA TYR A 280 -0.84 -16.15 -6.64
C TYR A 280 -2.00 -16.06 -5.64
N LEU A 281 -2.84 -17.09 -5.65
CA LEU A 281 -3.81 -17.43 -4.61
C LEU A 281 -3.29 -18.66 -3.84
N SER A 282 -3.48 -18.68 -2.52
CA SER A 282 -3.13 -19.82 -1.66
C SER A 282 -4.22 -20.00 -0.60
N TYR A 283 -4.50 -21.23 -0.17
CA TYR A 283 -5.50 -21.46 0.87
C TYR A 283 -4.92 -21.18 2.26
N VAL A 284 -5.82 -20.92 3.22
CA VAL A 284 -5.48 -20.63 4.62
C VAL A 284 -5.58 -21.89 5.50
N ASP A 285 -6.44 -22.83 5.10
CA ASP A 285 -7.00 -23.92 5.90
C ASP A 285 -7.39 -25.13 5.02
N GLN A 286 -7.87 -26.20 5.64
CA GLN A 286 -8.42 -27.36 4.94
C GLN A 286 -9.81 -27.11 4.29
N GLU A 287 -10.54 -26.08 4.72
CA GLU A 287 -11.91 -25.79 4.27
C GLU A 287 -11.92 -25.23 2.84
N GLY A 288 -10.88 -24.50 2.44
CA GLY A 288 -10.70 -23.99 1.08
C GLY A 288 -11.55 -22.77 0.73
N GLU A 289 -12.28 -22.21 1.70
CA GLU A 289 -13.08 -20.99 1.48
C GLU A 289 -12.26 -19.70 1.65
N ARG A 290 -11.18 -19.73 2.44
CA ARG A 290 -10.36 -18.56 2.76
C ARG A 290 -9.04 -18.57 2.00
N LEU A 291 -8.74 -17.44 1.35
CA LEU A 291 -7.62 -17.26 0.44
C LEU A 291 -6.68 -16.12 0.86
N ILE A 292 -5.39 -16.33 0.61
CA ILE A 292 -4.35 -15.30 0.60
C ILE A 292 -4.11 -14.88 -0.85
N ALA A 293 -4.29 -13.60 -1.14
CA ALA A 293 -3.94 -12.99 -2.42
C ALA A 293 -2.52 -12.39 -2.36
N SER A 294 -1.62 -12.92 -3.17
CA SER A 294 -0.21 -12.52 -3.22
C SER A 294 0.09 -11.66 -4.45
N LEU A 295 0.59 -10.44 -4.28
CA LEU A 295 1.31 -9.72 -5.34
C LEU A 295 2.79 -10.08 -5.23
N ALA A 296 3.14 -11.23 -5.80
CA ALA A 296 4.42 -11.92 -5.60
C ALA A 296 5.64 -11.15 -6.13
N ILE A 297 5.48 -10.47 -7.26
CA ILE A 297 6.48 -9.52 -7.78
C ILE A 297 5.82 -8.45 -8.63
N LEU A 298 6.44 -7.27 -8.71
CA LEU A 298 6.15 -6.25 -9.72
C LEU A 298 7.49 -5.68 -10.21
N ILE A 299 7.70 -5.71 -11.52
CA ILE A 299 8.96 -5.33 -12.18
C ILE A 299 8.65 -4.37 -13.34
N VAL A 300 9.46 -3.32 -13.49
CA VAL A 300 9.43 -2.40 -14.64
C VAL A 300 10.85 -2.16 -15.09
N GLY A 301 11.11 -2.35 -16.39
CA GLY A 301 12.45 -2.27 -16.98
C GLY A 301 13.11 -0.93 -16.68
N LYS A 302 14.40 -0.94 -16.30
CA LYS A 302 15.11 0.22 -15.72
C LYS A 302 14.89 1.54 -16.49
N ILE A 303 14.92 1.50 -17.81
CA ILE A 303 14.71 2.67 -18.70
C ILE A 303 13.24 3.10 -18.87
N PHE A 304 12.29 2.20 -18.58
CA PHE A 304 10.83 2.43 -18.68
C PHE A 304 10.17 2.81 -17.35
N ARG A 305 10.94 2.89 -16.26
CA ARG A 305 10.46 3.34 -14.94
C ARG A 305 10.00 4.81 -14.97
N ARG A 306 9.09 5.16 -14.05
CA ARG A 306 8.38 6.46 -13.97
C ARG A 306 7.43 6.79 -15.13
N GLN A 307 7.24 5.89 -16.11
CA GLN A 307 6.31 6.10 -17.24
C GLN A 307 4.86 5.62 -16.98
N GLY A 308 4.49 5.25 -15.74
CA GLY A 308 3.14 4.77 -15.39
C GLY A 308 2.88 3.27 -15.54
N ILE A 309 3.80 2.51 -16.14
CA ILE A 309 3.72 1.04 -16.32
C ILE A 309 3.40 0.31 -15.01
N GLY A 310 4.21 0.54 -13.97
CA GLY A 310 4.03 -0.13 -12.68
C GLY A 310 2.72 0.24 -11.97
N LEU A 311 2.20 1.46 -12.18
CA LEU A 311 0.90 1.88 -11.63
C LEU A 311 -0.23 1.15 -12.35
N SER A 312 -0.12 1.00 -13.67
CA SER A 312 -1.09 0.25 -14.49
C SER A 312 -1.15 -1.21 -14.05
N LEU A 313 0.00 -1.88 -13.94
CA LEU A 313 0.13 -3.26 -13.46
C LEU A 313 -0.41 -3.44 -12.04
N HIS A 314 -0.07 -2.54 -11.11
CA HIS A 314 -0.47 -2.62 -9.71
C HIS A 314 -1.98 -2.45 -9.54
N ASN A 315 -2.57 -1.41 -10.14
CA ASN A 315 -4.00 -1.15 -10.05
C ASN A 315 -4.81 -2.31 -10.67
N HIS A 316 -4.38 -2.84 -11.82
CA HIS A 316 -5.03 -3.99 -12.45
C HIS A 316 -4.94 -5.24 -11.56
N ALA A 317 -3.73 -5.62 -11.12
CA ALA A 317 -3.51 -6.83 -10.34
C ALA A 317 -4.21 -6.78 -8.98
N VAL A 318 -4.12 -5.66 -8.24
CA VAL A 318 -4.78 -5.51 -6.94
C VAL A 318 -6.30 -5.41 -7.08
N GLY A 319 -6.81 -4.76 -8.14
CA GLY A 319 -8.25 -4.75 -8.44
C GLY A 319 -8.80 -6.15 -8.71
N GLN A 320 -8.09 -6.94 -9.53
CA GLN A 320 -8.45 -8.33 -9.80
C GLN A 320 -8.41 -9.18 -8.52
N LEU A 321 -7.32 -9.12 -7.75
CA LEU A 321 -7.18 -9.89 -6.51
C LEU A 321 -8.24 -9.52 -5.45
N ARG A 322 -8.62 -8.24 -5.32
CA ARG A 322 -9.71 -7.81 -4.43
C ARG A 322 -11.10 -8.26 -4.91
N SER A 323 -11.26 -8.56 -6.19
CA SER A 323 -12.53 -9.08 -6.75
C SER A 323 -12.68 -10.61 -6.62
N THR A 324 -11.63 -11.32 -6.21
CA THR A 324 -11.67 -12.76 -5.97
C THR A 324 -12.41 -13.08 -4.67
N ARG A 325 -13.53 -13.80 -4.77
CA ARG A 325 -14.27 -14.32 -3.61
C ARG A 325 -13.36 -15.17 -2.72
N GLY A 326 -13.49 -15.02 -1.40
CA GLY A 326 -12.76 -15.80 -0.41
C GLY A 326 -11.41 -15.20 0.01
N VAL A 327 -10.90 -14.19 -0.70
CA VAL A 327 -9.70 -13.46 -0.26
C VAL A 327 -9.98 -12.77 1.07
N ILE A 328 -9.20 -13.12 2.10
CA ILE A 328 -9.21 -12.48 3.43
C ILE A 328 -7.97 -11.63 3.70
N ARG A 329 -6.93 -11.78 2.87
CA ARG A 329 -5.62 -11.13 3.03
C ARG A 329 -4.99 -10.84 1.67
N LEU A 330 -4.44 -9.63 1.51
CA LEU A 330 -3.67 -9.20 0.35
C LEU A 330 -2.22 -8.87 0.79
N GLN A 331 -1.22 -9.53 0.21
CA GLN A 331 0.20 -9.40 0.59
C GLN A 331 1.12 -8.93 -0.55
N LEU A 332 2.24 -8.28 -0.20
CA LEU A 332 3.37 -8.04 -1.11
C LEU A 332 4.40 -9.15 -0.91
N GLY A 333 4.89 -9.73 -2.01
CA GLY A 333 5.58 -11.02 -1.96
C GLY A 333 4.60 -12.18 -1.93
N SER A 334 5.07 -13.35 -1.52
CA SER A 334 4.36 -14.63 -1.72
C SER A 334 4.75 -15.67 -0.68
N THR A 335 3.78 -16.39 -0.12
CA THR A 335 4.06 -17.51 0.78
C THR A 335 4.68 -18.67 -0.01
N PHE A 336 3.94 -19.22 -0.97
CA PHE A 336 4.37 -20.21 -1.96
C PHE A 336 3.52 -20.12 -3.25
N PRO A 337 4.07 -20.41 -4.45
CA PRO A 337 5.50 -20.51 -4.73
C PRO A 337 6.18 -19.16 -4.52
N ARG A 338 7.36 -19.16 -3.91
CA ARG A 338 8.03 -17.96 -3.42
C ARG A 338 9.07 -17.47 -4.40
N LEU A 339 8.73 -16.42 -5.14
CA LEU A 339 9.71 -15.60 -5.85
C LEU A 339 10.53 -14.81 -4.82
N LEU A 340 9.87 -13.90 -4.09
CA LEU A 340 10.43 -13.22 -2.92
C LEU A 340 9.44 -13.36 -1.74
N PHE A 341 9.96 -13.28 -0.51
CA PHE A 341 9.10 -13.22 0.69
C PHE A 341 8.28 -11.93 0.73
N GLY A 342 8.87 -10.80 0.33
CA GLY A 342 8.28 -9.47 0.31
C GLY A 342 9.18 -8.48 -0.42
N PRO A 343 8.92 -7.16 -0.32
CA PRO A 343 9.83 -6.12 -0.82
C PRO A 343 11.23 -6.28 -0.20
N LEU A 344 12.28 -6.23 -1.02
CA LEU A 344 13.68 -6.35 -0.57
C LEU A 344 14.07 -5.18 0.33
N HIS A 345 14.58 -5.49 1.52
CA HIS A 345 14.97 -4.51 2.50
C HIS A 345 16.45 -4.13 2.33
N SER A 346 16.71 -2.89 1.91
CA SER A 346 18.05 -2.30 1.84
C SER A 346 18.79 -2.35 3.19
N LEU A 347 20.12 -2.23 3.18
CA LEU A 347 20.94 -2.09 4.41
C LEU A 347 20.66 -0.79 5.16
N SER A 348 20.10 0.23 4.49
CA SER A 348 19.55 1.41 5.17
C SER A 348 18.25 1.07 5.89
N GLN A 349 18.06 1.60 7.09
CA GLN A 349 16.80 1.49 7.84
C GLN A 349 15.65 2.25 7.16
N ASN A 350 15.97 3.27 6.35
CA ASN A 350 15.00 4.10 5.64
C ASN A 350 14.19 3.31 4.60
N LEU A 351 13.06 3.86 4.17
CA LEU A 351 12.34 3.35 3.01
C LEU A 351 13.13 3.62 1.73
N THR A 352 13.19 2.63 0.85
CA THR A 352 13.67 2.79 -0.53
C THR A 352 12.66 3.58 -1.38
N ALA A 353 13.08 4.01 -2.58
CA ALA A 353 12.15 4.64 -3.52
C ALA A 353 10.98 3.72 -3.92
N ASP A 354 11.23 2.40 -3.97
CA ASP A 354 10.21 1.40 -4.28
C ASP A 354 9.32 1.10 -3.05
N ASP A 355 9.87 1.08 -1.82
CA ASP A 355 9.07 1.04 -0.58
C ASP A 355 8.11 2.25 -0.50
N GLU A 356 8.62 3.46 -0.75
CA GLU A 356 7.81 4.69 -0.82
C GLU A 356 6.73 4.61 -1.90
N TRP A 357 7.04 4.00 -3.04
CA TRP A 357 6.11 3.80 -4.13
C TRP A 357 4.94 2.88 -3.72
N PHE A 358 5.20 1.82 -2.96
CA PHE A 358 4.14 1.01 -2.36
C PHE A 358 3.43 1.75 -1.21
N ARG A 359 4.14 2.51 -0.37
CA ARG A 359 3.52 3.26 0.74
C ARG A 359 2.48 4.26 0.26
N ARG A 360 2.77 4.98 -0.84
CA ARG A 360 1.84 5.90 -1.54
C ARG A 360 0.64 5.21 -2.20
N ARG A 361 0.55 3.88 -2.13
CA ARG A 361 -0.58 3.04 -2.55
C ARG A 361 -1.21 2.32 -1.34
N GLY A 362 -1.15 3.00 -0.18
CA GLY A 362 -1.76 2.62 1.09
C GLY A 362 -1.15 1.36 1.74
N TRP A 363 0.03 0.91 1.33
CA TRP A 363 0.72 -0.21 2.00
C TRP A 363 1.53 0.30 3.20
N THR A 364 1.59 -0.49 4.28
CA THR A 364 2.38 -0.11 5.47
C THR A 364 3.70 -0.88 5.44
N LEU A 365 4.81 -0.17 5.26
CA LEU A 365 6.18 -0.73 5.21
C LEU A 365 7.12 -0.10 6.26
N ASN A 366 6.64 0.88 7.01
CA ASN A 366 7.41 1.76 7.89
C ASN A 366 7.27 1.43 9.39
N LYS A 367 6.68 0.29 9.75
CA LYS A 367 6.56 -0.16 11.15
C LYS A 367 7.32 -1.47 11.35
N LYS A 368 7.62 -1.80 12.61
CA LYS A 368 8.29 -3.05 12.99
C LYS A 368 7.33 -4.22 13.31
N LEU A 369 6.03 -4.04 13.08
CA LEU A 369 4.99 -5.05 13.32
C LEU A 369 4.84 -5.99 12.12
N GLN A 370 4.44 -7.24 12.39
CA GLN A 370 4.06 -8.23 11.38
C GLN A 370 3.01 -7.64 10.42
N GLY A 371 3.17 -7.88 9.11
CA GLY A 371 2.31 -7.31 8.07
C GLY A 371 2.49 -5.82 7.78
N GLN A 372 3.28 -5.08 8.57
CA GLN A 372 3.36 -3.62 8.49
C GLN A 372 4.80 -3.09 8.29
N GLY A 373 5.73 -3.96 7.88
CA GLY A 373 7.12 -3.61 7.57
C GLY A 373 8.20 -4.39 8.33
N GLN A 374 7.84 -5.31 9.23
CA GLN A 374 8.80 -6.13 10.00
C GLN A 374 9.85 -6.80 9.10
N SER A 375 11.13 -6.70 9.49
CA SER A 375 12.23 -7.37 8.81
C SER A 375 12.09 -8.89 8.88
N VAL A 376 12.17 -9.55 7.74
CA VAL A 376 12.20 -11.02 7.62
C VAL A 376 13.43 -11.42 6.81
N TYR A 377 14.06 -12.51 7.21
CA TYR A 377 15.39 -12.93 6.76
C TYR A 377 15.32 -14.33 6.14
N ASP A 378 15.89 -14.48 4.96
CA ASP A 378 16.35 -15.78 4.49
C ASP A 378 17.81 -15.90 4.92
N LEU A 379 18.18 -17.00 5.59
CA LEU A 379 19.49 -17.25 6.15
C LEU A 379 20.19 -18.42 5.43
N ILE A 380 21.51 -18.46 5.50
CA ILE A 380 22.35 -19.57 5.06
C ILE A 380 23.27 -20.02 6.19
N LEU A 381 23.44 -21.32 6.38
CA LEU A 381 24.39 -21.89 7.33
C LEU A 381 25.33 -22.85 6.59
N ASP A 382 26.62 -22.69 6.78
CA ASP A 382 27.60 -23.73 6.51
C ASP A 382 27.68 -24.66 7.72
N PHE A 383 27.55 -25.97 7.53
CA PHE A 383 27.53 -26.92 8.64
C PHE A 383 28.85 -26.95 9.44
N THR A 384 29.96 -26.45 8.90
CA THR A 384 31.22 -26.26 9.65
C THR A 384 31.17 -25.09 10.64
N LYS A 385 30.23 -24.15 10.47
CA LYS A 385 30.02 -23.00 11.36
C LYS A 385 28.98 -23.26 12.46
N TRP A 386 28.31 -24.41 12.45
CA TRP A 386 27.18 -24.72 13.33
C TRP A 386 27.59 -24.88 14.80
N ASN A 387 27.46 -23.80 15.56
CA ASN A 387 27.95 -23.66 16.94
C ASN A 387 26.87 -24.03 17.97
N TYR A 388 26.31 -25.24 17.86
CA TYR A 388 25.22 -25.71 18.71
C TYR A 388 25.67 -26.83 19.66
N TRP A 389 25.42 -26.62 20.96
CA TRP A 389 25.73 -27.57 22.03
C TRP A 389 24.41 -28.02 22.67
N GLN A 390 24.20 -29.33 22.76
CA GLN A 390 22.96 -29.90 23.29
C GLN A 390 22.98 -29.83 24.82
N ILE A 391 22.03 -29.10 25.40
CA ILE A 391 21.92 -28.89 26.86
C ILE A 391 21.09 -30.03 27.46
N GLN A 392 21.44 -30.49 28.66
CA GLN A 392 20.80 -31.64 29.33
C GLN A 392 19.26 -31.54 29.44
N GLN A 393 18.70 -30.32 29.54
CA GLN A 393 17.24 -30.10 29.52
C GLN A 393 16.55 -30.58 28.23
N GLN A 394 17.29 -30.81 27.14
CA GLN A 394 16.75 -31.26 25.86
C GLN A 394 16.61 -32.79 25.76
N GLU A 395 16.99 -33.56 26.80
CA GLU A 395 16.72 -35.00 26.88
C GLU A 395 15.21 -35.32 26.99
N ALA A 396 14.38 -34.35 27.37
CA ALA A 396 12.92 -34.46 27.37
C ALA A 396 12.28 -34.46 25.96
N PHE A 397 13.04 -34.13 24.91
CA PHE A 397 12.51 -33.97 23.55
C PHE A 397 13.11 -34.97 22.56
N ASN A 398 12.23 -35.69 21.87
CA ASN A 398 12.62 -36.63 20.82
C ASN A 398 12.55 -35.96 19.44
N TYR A 399 13.56 -36.19 18.59
CA TYR A 399 13.65 -35.61 17.25
C TYR A 399 13.77 -36.70 16.18
N ARG A 400 12.75 -36.83 15.33
CA ARG A 400 12.68 -37.89 14.31
C ARG A 400 12.10 -37.39 12.98
N GLN A 401 12.24 -38.19 11.94
CA GLN A 401 11.52 -37.99 10.69
C GLN A 401 10.06 -38.43 10.84
N SER A 402 9.17 -37.80 10.07
CA SER A 402 7.74 -38.14 10.02
C SER A 402 7.47 -39.43 9.23
N VAL A 403 6.39 -40.12 9.59
CA VAL A 403 5.77 -41.23 8.85
C VAL A 403 4.32 -40.87 8.52
N GLN A 404 3.67 -41.59 7.59
CA GLN A 404 2.30 -41.25 7.16
C GLN A 404 1.27 -41.19 8.31
N GLY A 405 1.46 -41.98 9.37
CA GLY A 405 0.60 -41.95 10.57
C GLY A 405 0.66 -40.64 11.37
N ASP A 406 1.74 -39.86 11.25
CA ASP A 406 1.88 -38.58 11.95
C ASP A 406 1.07 -37.46 11.28
N MET A 407 0.73 -37.60 9.99
CA MET A 407 0.30 -36.49 9.14
C MET A 407 -0.96 -35.77 9.63
N VAL A 408 -1.91 -36.48 10.25
CA VAL A 408 -3.13 -35.89 10.79
C VAL A 408 -2.80 -34.89 11.91
N GLU A 409 -1.90 -35.25 12.83
CA GLU A 409 -1.50 -34.39 13.94
C GLU A 409 -0.53 -33.28 13.50
N VAL A 410 0.33 -33.56 12.51
CA VAL A 410 1.17 -32.52 11.88
C VAL A 410 0.31 -31.44 11.22
N LEU A 411 -0.72 -31.81 10.46
CA LEU A 411 -1.64 -30.86 9.82
C LEU A 411 -2.43 -30.06 10.85
N ARG A 412 -2.96 -30.73 11.90
CA ARG A 412 -3.67 -30.07 13.01
C ARG A 412 -2.79 -29.04 13.75
N LEU A 413 -1.53 -29.39 14.03
CA LEU A 413 -0.55 -28.49 14.65
C LEU A 413 -0.24 -27.29 13.75
N VAL A 414 -0.04 -27.51 12.45
CA VAL A 414 0.27 -26.46 11.48
C VAL A 414 -0.90 -25.50 11.30
N GLU A 415 -2.15 -25.99 11.19
CA GLU A 415 -3.34 -25.15 11.10
C GLU A 415 -3.53 -24.28 12.36
N GLU A 416 -3.44 -24.90 13.54
CA GLU A 416 -3.55 -24.18 14.83
C GLU A 416 -2.47 -23.09 14.97
N ALA A 417 -1.23 -23.39 14.57
CA ALA A 417 -0.12 -22.44 14.64
C ALA A 417 -0.18 -21.36 13.55
N SER A 418 -0.49 -21.70 12.30
CA SER A 418 -0.63 -20.74 11.20
C SER A 418 -1.68 -19.67 11.54
N ILE A 419 -2.83 -20.08 12.06
CA ILE A 419 -3.89 -19.15 12.49
C ILE A 419 -3.42 -18.28 13.66
N LYS A 420 -2.93 -18.88 14.76
CA LYS A 420 -2.56 -18.15 15.98
C LYS A 420 -1.29 -17.29 15.85
N GLN A 421 -0.43 -17.54 14.86
CA GLN A 421 0.85 -16.87 14.67
C GLN A 421 0.91 -16.02 13.38
N GLY A 422 -0.18 -15.98 12.60
CA GLY A 422 -0.25 -15.25 11.33
C GLY A 422 0.55 -15.86 10.17
N ASN A 423 1.10 -17.06 10.36
CA ASN A 423 1.96 -17.79 9.42
C ASN A 423 1.12 -18.55 8.38
N MET A 424 0.23 -17.84 7.69
CA MET A 424 -0.78 -18.41 6.79
C MET A 424 -0.17 -18.98 5.50
N GLY A 425 -0.76 -20.06 4.97
CA GLY A 425 -0.32 -20.71 3.72
C GLY A 425 0.81 -21.74 3.90
N TRP A 426 1.09 -22.17 5.13
CA TRP A 426 1.97 -23.32 5.39
C TRP A 426 1.23 -24.67 5.29
N PHE A 427 -0.08 -24.69 5.56
CA PHE A 427 -0.91 -25.89 5.48
C PHE A 427 -0.75 -26.63 4.14
N ASP A 428 -0.91 -25.91 3.02
CA ASP A 428 -0.75 -26.44 1.66
C ASP A 428 0.58 -27.19 1.44
N GLN A 429 1.68 -26.74 2.06
CA GLN A 429 3.01 -27.36 1.89
C GLN A 429 3.13 -28.68 2.65
N TYR A 430 2.52 -28.77 3.84
CA TYR A 430 2.44 -30.02 4.61
C TYR A 430 1.42 -30.98 3.99
N PHE A 431 0.26 -30.46 3.56
CA PHE A 431 -0.82 -31.27 2.95
C PHE A 431 -0.35 -31.93 1.66
N ALA A 432 0.43 -31.24 0.82
CA ALA A 432 1.04 -31.79 -0.38
C ALA A 432 2.05 -32.94 -0.12
N LEU A 433 2.41 -33.22 1.13
CA LEU A 433 3.25 -34.37 1.51
C LEU A 433 2.44 -35.55 2.09
N MET A 434 1.15 -35.37 2.37
CA MET A 434 0.28 -36.45 2.85
C MET A 434 0.12 -37.50 1.75
N ASN A 435 0.34 -38.78 2.09
CA ASN A 435 0.41 -39.91 1.14
C ASN A 435 1.54 -39.82 0.08
N ALA A 436 2.40 -38.79 0.12
CA ALA A 436 3.54 -38.64 -0.79
C ALA A 436 4.79 -39.41 -0.29
N PRO A 437 5.70 -39.84 -1.19
CA PRO A 437 6.95 -40.52 -0.80
C PRO A 437 7.93 -39.62 0.00
N ASN A 438 7.66 -38.32 0.04
CA ASN A 438 8.45 -37.30 0.72
C ASN A 438 7.99 -36.99 2.15
N VAL A 439 7.03 -37.72 2.75
CA VAL A 439 6.61 -37.52 4.16
C VAL A 439 7.80 -37.48 5.13
N LYS A 440 8.81 -38.32 4.90
CA LYS A 440 10.08 -38.40 5.65
C LYS A 440 10.92 -37.11 5.63
N ASP A 441 10.59 -36.15 4.77
CA ASP A 441 11.27 -34.86 4.68
C ASP A 441 10.75 -33.85 5.71
N ILE A 442 9.60 -34.13 6.33
CA ILE A 442 9.17 -33.51 7.59
C ILE A 442 10.05 -34.05 8.74
N VAL A 443 10.59 -33.15 9.57
CA VAL A 443 11.29 -33.45 10.82
C VAL A 443 10.44 -32.95 11.98
N LEU A 444 10.23 -33.82 12.98
CA LEU A 444 9.36 -33.60 14.14
C LEU A 444 10.18 -33.40 15.41
N CYS A 445 9.63 -32.61 16.33
CA CYS A 445 9.99 -32.57 17.75
C CYS A 445 8.79 -33.08 18.57
N LEU A 446 9.04 -34.03 19.47
CA LEU A 446 8.01 -34.62 20.33
C LEU A 446 8.36 -34.47 21.81
N GLU A 447 7.35 -34.20 22.63
CA GLU A 447 7.37 -34.27 24.09
C GLU A 447 6.60 -35.52 24.50
N GLY A 448 7.33 -36.59 24.88
CA GLY A 448 6.78 -37.94 24.87
C GLY A 448 6.32 -38.33 23.45
N ASP A 449 5.05 -38.71 23.30
CA ASP A 449 4.41 -39.01 22.01
C ASP A 449 3.74 -37.79 21.35
N GLN A 450 3.61 -36.65 22.04
CA GLN A 450 2.95 -35.46 21.48
C GLN A 450 3.88 -34.70 20.54
N ILE A 451 3.46 -34.49 19.28
CA ILE A 451 4.17 -33.62 18.34
C ILE A 451 3.98 -32.16 18.79
N ILE A 452 5.08 -31.48 19.14
CA ILE A 452 5.06 -30.08 19.61
C ILE A 452 5.74 -29.10 18.66
N ALA A 453 6.56 -29.57 17.72
CA ALA A 453 7.06 -28.76 16.61
C ALA A 453 7.38 -29.61 15.37
N THR A 454 7.42 -28.96 14.21
CA THR A 454 7.72 -29.59 12.92
C THR A 454 8.48 -28.62 11.99
N ALA A 455 9.30 -29.14 11.09
CA ALA A 455 9.99 -28.40 10.04
C ALA A 455 10.02 -29.19 8.73
N LEU A 456 9.87 -28.50 7.59
CA LEU A 456 10.00 -29.10 6.26
C LEU A 456 11.45 -29.00 5.79
N THR A 457 12.14 -30.12 5.65
CA THR A 457 13.44 -30.16 4.94
C THR A 457 13.23 -30.46 3.46
N TYR A 458 14.18 -30.08 2.61
CA TYR A 458 14.22 -30.51 1.21
C TYR A 458 15.66 -30.48 0.65
N THR A 459 15.90 -31.14 -0.48
CA THR A 459 17.14 -30.99 -1.26
C THR A 459 16.80 -30.63 -2.72
N PRO A 460 17.74 -30.10 -3.52
CA PRO A 460 17.47 -29.73 -4.91
C PRO A 460 17.04 -30.90 -5.80
N SER A 461 17.33 -32.14 -5.39
CA SER A 461 17.08 -33.39 -6.13
C SER A 461 16.02 -34.30 -5.49
N CYS A 462 15.33 -33.87 -4.44
CA CYS A 462 14.42 -34.76 -3.67
C CYS A 462 13.06 -35.06 -4.36
N GLY A 463 12.74 -34.39 -5.48
CA GLY A 463 11.45 -34.52 -6.17
C GLY A 463 10.25 -33.90 -5.44
N SER A 464 10.45 -33.33 -4.25
CA SER A 464 9.38 -32.71 -3.45
C SER A 464 8.88 -31.41 -4.07
N SER A 465 7.56 -31.20 -4.03
CA SER A 465 6.88 -29.95 -4.41
C SER A 465 7.47 -28.72 -3.72
N VAL A 466 7.95 -28.87 -2.48
CA VAL A 466 8.61 -27.79 -1.71
C VAL A 466 9.81 -27.21 -2.47
N SER A 467 10.64 -28.07 -3.09
CA SER A 467 11.81 -27.64 -3.87
C SER A 467 11.42 -26.89 -5.16
N SER A 468 10.26 -27.23 -5.74
CA SER A 468 9.64 -26.54 -6.86
C SER A 468 8.85 -25.29 -6.46
N ASN A 469 8.64 -25.06 -5.16
CA ASN A 469 7.93 -23.91 -4.61
C ASN A 469 8.89 -22.87 -4.01
N LEU A 470 10.11 -23.28 -3.62
CA LEU A 470 11.12 -22.42 -3.01
C LEU A 470 12.51 -22.79 -3.56
N PRO A 471 12.92 -22.19 -4.70
CA PRO A 471 14.03 -22.69 -5.52
C PRO A 471 15.41 -22.42 -4.91
N TRP A 472 15.50 -21.48 -3.96
CA TRP A 472 16.73 -20.75 -3.67
C TRP A 472 17.86 -21.64 -3.14
N ALA A 473 17.58 -22.67 -2.35
CA ALA A 473 18.58 -23.66 -1.94
C ALA A 473 19.37 -24.21 -3.16
N GLY A 474 18.67 -24.78 -4.14
CA GLY A 474 19.29 -25.33 -5.36
C GLY A 474 19.90 -24.29 -6.30
N ARG A 475 19.61 -23.00 -6.12
CA ARG A 475 20.25 -21.89 -6.85
C ARG A 475 21.55 -21.42 -6.18
N ILE A 476 21.67 -21.58 -4.86
CA ILE A 476 22.88 -21.26 -4.08
C ILE A 476 23.94 -22.37 -4.21
N GLY A 477 23.53 -23.62 -4.45
CA GLY A 477 24.43 -24.72 -4.76
C GLY A 477 23.77 -26.10 -4.74
N HIS A 478 24.41 -27.06 -5.41
CA HIS A 478 23.97 -28.46 -5.40
C HIS A 478 24.20 -29.16 -4.05
N ASP A 479 25.03 -28.56 -3.18
CA ASP A 479 25.35 -28.98 -1.83
C ASP A 479 24.46 -28.32 -0.75
N VAL A 480 23.48 -27.51 -1.15
CA VAL A 480 22.64 -26.72 -0.25
C VAL A 480 21.28 -27.38 -0.07
N GLY A 481 21.02 -27.87 1.15
CA GLY A 481 19.69 -28.29 1.55
C GLY A 481 18.80 -27.09 1.88
N GLY A 482 17.49 -27.27 1.92
CA GLY A 482 16.54 -26.25 2.39
C GLY A 482 15.80 -26.71 3.65
N VAL A 483 15.43 -25.73 4.50
CA VAL A 483 14.50 -25.91 5.63
C VAL A 483 13.49 -24.77 5.62
N THR A 484 12.20 -25.10 5.62
CA THR A 484 11.08 -24.16 5.55
C THR A 484 9.96 -24.52 6.53
N CYS A 485 8.96 -23.64 6.67
CA CYS A 485 7.74 -23.83 7.47
C CYS A 485 7.98 -24.42 8.87
N ILE A 486 8.96 -23.87 9.60
CA ILE A 486 9.23 -24.26 10.99
C ILE A 486 8.06 -23.80 11.86
N CYS A 487 7.26 -24.76 12.31
CA CYS A 487 6.06 -24.54 13.10
C CYS A 487 6.27 -25.11 14.51
N VAL A 488 6.14 -24.25 15.52
CA VAL A 488 6.19 -24.62 16.95
C VAL A 488 4.81 -24.39 17.55
N SER A 489 4.37 -25.32 18.41
CA SER A 489 3.15 -25.20 19.21
C SER A 489 3.03 -23.81 19.86
N PRO A 490 1.91 -23.10 19.69
CA PRO A 490 1.64 -21.83 20.37
C PRO A 490 1.85 -21.88 21.89
N GLN A 491 1.61 -23.04 22.51
CA GLN A 491 1.75 -23.32 23.93
C GLN A 491 3.20 -23.57 24.38
N LYS A 492 4.18 -23.59 23.46
CA LYS A 492 5.58 -24.00 23.69
C LYS A 492 6.62 -23.00 23.16
N GLN A 493 6.21 -21.79 22.74
CA GLN A 493 7.09 -20.81 22.06
C GLN A 493 8.30 -20.34 22.89
N GLU A 494 8.24 -20.39 24.23
CA GLU A 494 9.32 -19.93 25.12
C GLU A 494 10.46 -20.96 25.27
N LEU A 495 10.30 -22.16 24.73
CA LEU A 495 11.28 -23.25 24.86
C LEU A 495 12.30 -23.23 23.71
N PRO A 496 13.59 -23.60 23.95
CA PRO A 496 14.65 -23.60 22.95
C PRO A 496 14.57 -24.81 21.98
N ILE A 497 13.39 -25.02 21.39
CA ILE A 497 13.08 -26.12 20.46
C ILE A 497 13.70 -25.87 19.09
N VAL A 498 13.64 -24.63 18.58
CA VAL A 498 14.06 -24.32 17.19
C VAL A 498 15.53 -24.67 16.92
N PRO A 499 16.52 -24.32 17.77
CA PRO A 499 17.91 -24.74 17.56
C PRO A 499 18.11 -26.27 17.56
N ALA A 500 17.39 -27.00 18.40
CA ALA A 500 17.45 -28.46 18.47
C ALA A 500 16.80 -29.13 17.25
N LEU A 501 15.67 -28.61 16.79
CA LEU A 501 14.98 -29.04 15.57
C LEU A 501 15.83 -28.75 14.32
N LEU A 502 16.50 -27.60 14.27
CA LEU A 502 17.49 -27.27 13.24
C LEU A 502 18.68 -28.24 13.28
N ASN A 503 19.21 -28.59 14.46
CA ASN A 503 20.26 -29.60 14.61
C ASN A 503 19.82 -30.98 14.03
N ALA A 504 18.56 -31.38 14.22
CA ALA A 504 18.00 -32.59 13.62
C ALA A 504 17.88 -32.46 12.08
N CYS A 505 17.45 -31.31 11.57
CA CYS A 505 17.41 -31.02 10.13
C CYS A 505 18.80 -31.05 9.49
N ILE A 506 19.82 -30.47 10.13
CA ILE A 506 21.22 -30.49 9.70
C ILE A 506 21.74 -31.94 9.63
N LYS A 507 21.52 -32.73 10.69
CA LYS A 507 21.88 -34.16 10.72
C LYS A 507 21.20 -34.96 9.59
N LYS A 508 19.97 -34.63 9.21
CA LYS A 508 19.30 -35.21 8.03
C LYS A 508 19.94 -34.75 6.72
N LEU A 509 20.05 -33.45 6.49
CA LEU A 509 20.56 -32.88 5.23
C LEU A 509 22.01 -33.32 4.96
N TYR A 510 22.87 -33.39 5.98
CA TYR A 510 24.24 -33.87 5.87
C TYR A 510 24.33 -35.33 5.38
N ARG A 511 23.46 -36.22 5.90
CA ARG A 511 23.33 -37.62 5.45
C ARG A 511 22.86 -37.73 3.99
N HIS A 512 22.07 -36.76 3.53
CA HIS A 512 21.68 -36.62 2.12
C HIS A 512 22.72 -35.88 1.25
N GLY A 513 23.96 -35.74 1.72
CA GLY A 513 25.09 -35.20 0.95
C GLY A 513 25.25 -33.68 0.99
N MET A 514 24.34 -32.95 1.65
CA MET A 514 24.41 -31.49 1.75
C MET A 514 25.56 -31.06 2.68
N ARG A 515 26.09 -29.86 2.46
CA ARG A 515 27.16 -29.23 3.28
C ARG A 515 26.74 -27.88 3.85
N ARG A 516 25.71 -27.28 3.27
CA ARG A 516 25.11 -26.02 3.70
C ARG A 516 23.59 -26.20 3.78
N MET A 517 22.92 -25.31 4.51
CA MET A 517 21.46 -25.18 4.45
C MET A 517 21.01 -23.75 4.21
N PHE A 518 19.91 -23.62 3.48
CA PHE A 518 19.10 -22.42 3.32
C PHE A 518 17.90 -22.51 4.27
N LEU A 519 17.58 -21.41 4.96
CA LEU A 519 16.47 -21.31 5.90
C LEU A 519 15.68 -20.03 5.63
N ASP A 520 14.46 -20.17 5.13
CA ASP A 520 13.66 -19.02 4.66
C ASP A 520 12.74 -18.40 5.71
N GLY A 521 12.36 -17.15 5.49
CA GLY A 521 11.20 -16.53 6.16
C GLY A 521 11.35 -16.27 7.66
N VAL A 522 12.58 -16.20 8.18
CA VAL A 522 12.87 -16.04 9.61
C VAL A 522 12.54 -14.61 10.09
N ALA A 523 11.59 -14.49 11.02
CA ALA A 523 11.10 -13.20 11.54
C ALA A 523 11.41 -12.95 13.03
N LYS A 524 11.89 -13.98 13.75
CA LYS A 524 12.24 -14.01 15.17
C LYS A 524 13.63 -14.62 15.35
N ASP A 525 14.27 -14.35 16.49
CA ASP A 525 15.48 -15.05 16.98
C ASP A 525 16.66 -15.06 15.99
N VAL A 526 16.72 -14.02 15.13
CA VAL A 526 17.69 -13.91 14.03
C VAL A 526 19.11 -13.72 14.57
N ASP A 527 19.27 -12.99 15.67
CA ASP A 527 20.58 -12.73 16.26
C ASP A 527 21.07 -13.92 17.12
N GLU A 528 20.17 -14.74 17.65
CA GLU A 528 20.45 -16.07 18.21
C GLU A 528 20.95 -17.01 17.10
N LEU A 529 20.23 -17.11 15.97
CA LEU A 529 20.61 -17.94 14.84
C LEU A 529 21.96 -17.49 14.23
N LYS A 530 22.22 -16.18 14.13
CA LYS A 530 23.51 -15.63 13.71
C LYS A 530 24.65 -16.02 14.66
N ARG A 531 24.43 -16.04 15.98
CA ARG A 531 25.39 -16.56 16.98
C ARG A 531 25.66 -18.06 16.86
N LEU A 532 24.69 -18.84 16.35
CA LEU A 532 24.84 -20.26 16.06
C LEU A 532 25.53 -20.55 14.71
N GLY A 533 25.90 -19.52 13.94
CA GLY A 533 26.66 -19.64 12.69
C GLY A 533 25.87 -19.39 11.40
N PHE A 534 24.59 -19.01 11.48
CA PHE A 534 23.85 -18.56 10.29
C PHE A 534 24.35 -17.19 9.81
N GLU A 535 24.43 -17.02 8.50
CA GLU A 535 24.74 -15.78 7.81
C GLU A 535 23.48 -15.28 7.09
N GLU A 536 23.36 -13.96 6.91
CA GLU A 536 22.22 -13.35 6.22
C GLU A 536 22.34 -13.63 4.72
N TRP A 537 21.41 -14.41 4.16
CA TRP A 537 21.27 -14.50 2.72
C TRP A 537 20.47 -13.29 2.23
N ALA A 538 19.16 -13.24 2.41
CA ALA A 538 18.32 -12.13 1.95
C ALA A 538 17.48 -11.56 3.09
N ARG A 539 16.98 -10.33 2.88
CA ARG A 539 16.21 -9.60 3.88
C ARG A 539 15.10 -8.81 3.19
N TYR A 540 13.92 -8.86 3.77
CA TYR A 540 12.66 -8.36 3.20
C TYR A 540 11.84 -7.64 4.25
N ARG A 541 10.79 -6.94 3.81
CA ARG A 541 9.73 -6.44 4.69
C ARG A 541 8.51 -7.37 4.60
N ASN A 542 7.99 -7.83 5.73
CA ASN A 542 6.70 -8.53 5.82
C ASN A 542 5.56 -7.50 5.74
N VAL A 543 4.78 -7.56 4.65
CA VAL A 543 3.77 -6.53 4.31
C VAL A 543 2.49 -7.18 3.78
N TRP A 544 1.40 -7.02 4.52
CA TRP A 544 0.06 -7.48 4.12
C TRP A 544 -1.05 -6.60 4.70
N LYS A 545 -2.27 -6.78 4.17
CA LYS A 545 -3.50 -6.18 4.68
C LYS A 545 -4.54 -7.28 4.76
N ASP A 546 -5.24 -7.39 5.89
CA ASP A 546 -6.50 -8.13 5.91
C ASP A 546 -7.59 -7.29 5.22
N THR A 547 -8.61 -7.94 4.68
CA THR A 547 -9.58 -7.35 3.71
C THR A 547 -11.02 -7.43 4.17
#